data_AF-A0A953U0F2-F1
#
_entry.id   AF-A0A953U0F2-F1
#
_cell.length_a   1.000
_cell.length_b   1.000
_cell.length_c   1.000
_cell.angle_alpha   90.00
_cell.angle_beta   90.00
_cell.angle_gamma   90.00
#
_symmetry.space_group_name_H-M   'P 1'
#
loop_
_entity.id
_entity.type
_entity.pdbx_description
1 polymer ?
#
loop_
_entity_poly.entity_id
_entity_poly.type
_entity_poly.pdbx_seq_one_letter_code
_entity_poly.pdbx_strand_id
1 'polypeptide(L)'
;MFNRVPFKGSLTCAVLAIGVAFLAVSKIELLPAFPADVFNGHQVILDNQNKIIPWSVPVEKAYDHFLRLRWDFIKSKVPACPGPPPRSSYPQYYFYCAFWDKHGVLEPDTWMNDLGEKIPNWFESARLYYAYSGDSSVMTIVKKLMDYTIAHGTSPSTFAWPKFPYTTTNAGDMEFRGFTSGKRFALNEIQVGYAGDMGWVYYRMYLYNGDKRYLTAALNVADTLARNVRTGTSTQSVWPERVIMDSGKVTAEYGAHWIGCYTLLDELIKANLGNVKAYENARAKARDFLLQYPLKTGYWADGHTDVAELTNTYKSNTAASNFILAVFDDPGLDPDWRADVPRLIKWTDDNFVFRRAPGEPATQWGANIVGEQDSFLPKMDYQTSRYAAECARWYAISGDEAYKEKAYRSLNWVTYCNKPDGEAFESPVSKDISNWWSDCYGECPRMFYAAFAGVPEFAPPRENHILYSLAVLKDVSYGARKIQYSATEREGREYLRLSFRPGSVKLNRVRLPLRSDLSSQGYTLRDLGHGDYALNLKRMKAGIVTIQ
;
A
#
# COMPACT_ATOMS: atom_id res chain seq x y z
N MET A 1 87.93 18.75 24.32
CA MET A 1 88.67 19.77 25.08
C MET A 1 88.17 19.74 26.51
N PHE A 2 89.05 19.40 27.45
CA PHE A 2 89.01 19.57 28.92
C PHE A 2 87.76 19.26 29.76
N ASN A 3 87.91 18.17 30.53
CA ASN A 3 87.48 17.90 31.91
C ASN A 3 87.06 19.09 32.80
N ARG A 4 86.04 18.89 33.66
CA ARG A 4 86.18 18.80 35.14
C ARG A 4 84.83 18.64 35.91
N VAL A 5 84.66 17.44 36.46
CA VAL A 5 84.22 16.97 37.82
C VAL A 5 84.06 18.06 38.94
N PRO A 6 83.43 17.78 40.12
CA PRO A 6 82.01 17.57 40.50
C PRO A 6 81.59 18.36 41.79
N PHE A 7 80.35 18.22 42.31
CA PHE A 7 80.00 18.24 43.77
C PHE A 7 78.48 17.95 43.91
N LYS A 8 78.03 16.74 44.28
CA LYS A 8 77.74 16.16 45.61
C LYS A 8 76.70 16.88 46.50
N GLY A 9 75.54 16.24 46.64
CA GLY A 9 74.69 16.21 47.85
C GLY A 9 73.26 16.71 47.61
N SER A 10 72.17 16.03 47.98
CA SER A 10 72.00 14.72 48.63
C SER A 10 70.51 14.36 48.70
N LEU A 11 70.24 13.05 48.74
CA LEU A 11 69.11 12.37 49.41
C LEU A 11 67.72 12.39 48.71
N THR A 12 67.36 11.30 48.04
CA THR A 12 66.50 10.15 48.50
C THR A 12 65.05 10.39 48.11
N CYS A 13 64.22 9.49 47.59
CA CYS A 13 64.16 8.03 47.40
C CYS A 13 62.94 7.87 46.45
N ALA A 14 62.70 6.85 45.64
CA ALA A 14 63.28 5.55 45.40
C ALA A 14 62.89 5.15 43.96
N VAL A 15 63.79 4.47 43.26
CA VAL A 15 63.51 3.74 42.03
C VAL A 15 63.41 2.27 42.40
N LEU A 16 62.36 1.57 41.96
CA LEU A 16 62.53 0.18 41.53
C LEU A 16 61.61 -0.15 40.35
N ALA A 17 62.27 -0.71 39.34
CA ALA A 17 61.84 -1.00 37.98
C ALA A 17 60.61 -1.90 37.84
N ILE A 18 59.82 -1.66 36.79
CA ILE A 18 59.09 -2.70 36.05
C ILE A 18 59.27 -2.43 34.55
N GLY A 19 59.58 -3.51 33.83
CA GLY A 19 60.16 -3.51 32.49
C GLY A 19 59.27 -3.02 31.35
N VAL A 20 59.97 -2.80 30.24
CA VAL A 20 59.43 -2.41 28.93
C VAL A 20 58.64 -3.60 28.38
N ALA A 21 57.32 -3.55 28.53
CA ALA A 21 56.40 -4.35 27.74
C ALA A 21 56.11 -3.61 26.43
N PHE A 22 56.29 -4.31 25.31
CA PHE A 22 55.81 -3.91 23.99
C PHE A 22 54.33 -3.51 24.07
N LEU A 23 54.05 -2.21 23.96
CA LEU A 23 52.70 -1.73 23.73
C LEU A 23 52.34 -2.07 22.28
N ALA A 24 51.48 -3.08 22.15
CA ALA A 24 50.71 -3.35 20.96
C ALA A 24 50.08 -2.04 20.48
N VAL A 25 50.37 -1.70 19.22
CA VAL A 25 49.73 -0.60 18.51
C VAL A 25 48.22 -0.80 18.63
N SER A 26 47.58 0.09 19.37
CA SER A 26 46.13 0.22 19.44
C SER A 26 45.62 0.34 18.00
N LYS A 27 44.74 -0.59 17.61
CA LYS A 27 43.83 -0.37 16.49
C LYS A 27 43.09 0.93 16.81
N ILE A 28 43.48 2.01 16.13
CA ILE A 28 42.57 3.11 15.91
C ILE A 28 41.55 2.55 14.94
N GLU A 29 40.48 1.95 15.46
CA GLU A 29 39.23 1.89 14.72
C GLU A 29 38.79 3.35 14.58
N LEU A 30 39.06 3.92 13.41
CA LEU A 30 38.38 5.12 12.96
C LEU A 30 36.89 4.79 12.98
N LEU A 31 36.20 5.23 14.05
CA LEU A 31 34.74 5.29 14.06
C LEU A 31 34.30 6.12 12.85
N PRO A 32 33.40 5.63 11.99
CA PRO A 32 32.79 6.48 10.99
C PRO A 32 31.93 7.53 11.71
N ALA A 33 32.46 8.73 11.85
CA ALA A 33 31.70 9.90 12.27
C ALA A 33 31.00 10.46 11.01
N PHE A 34 29.74 10.10 10.81
CA PHE A 34 28.89 10.74 9.80
C PHE A 34 27.99 11.78 10.48
N PRO A 35 28.09 13.08 10.12
CA PRO A 35 27.08 14.07 10.47
C PRO A 35 25.70 13.65 9.92
N ALA A 36 24.67 13.76 10.76
CA ALA A 36 23.31 13.32 10.45
C ALA A 36 22.65 14.24 9.41
N ASP A 37 22.49 13.75 8.18
CA ASP A 37 21.59 14.36 7.21
C ASP A 37 20.20 14.49 7.86
N VAL A 38 19.50 15.59 7.56
CA VAL A 38 18.09 15.75 7.96
C VAL A 38 17.23 15.43 6.74
N PHE A 39 16.34 14.47 6.88
CA PHE A 39 15.41 14.06 5.84
C PHE A 39 13.97 14.24 6.37
N ASN A 40 13.24 15.16 5.74
CA ASN A 40 11.87 15.56 6.14
C ASN A 40 11.73 15.95 7.62
N GLY A 41 12.75 16.62 8.16
CA GLY A 41 12.75 17.04 9.57
C GLY A 41 13.22 15.97 10.56
N HIS A 42 13.60 14.78 10.09
CA HIS A 42 14.17 13.72 10.93
C HIS A 42 15.67 13.60 10.72
N GLN A 43 16.41 13.33 11.79
CA GLN A 43 17.79 12.90 11.66
C GLN A 43 17.84 11.52 10.99
N VAL A 44 18.64 11.39 9.94
CA VAL A 44 18.86 10.12 9.24
C VAL A 44 19.67 9.19 10.14
N ILE A 45 19.13 7.99 10.36
CA ILE A 45 19.78 6.92 11.11
C ILE A 45 20.21 5.84 10.14
N LEU A 46 21.49 5.48 10.21
CA LEU A 46 22.11 4.45 9.37
C LEU A 46 22.61 3.28 10.23
N ASP A 47 22.59 2.07 9.68
CA ASP A 47 23.23 0.91 10.28
C ASP A 47 24.76 0.89 10.06
N ASN A 48 25.43 -0.17 10.53
CA ASN A 48 26.88 -0.34 10.39
C ASN A 48 27.35 -0.56 8.94
N GLN A 49 26.44 -0.70 7.97
CA GLN A 49 26.73 -0.76 6.53
C GLN A 49 26.40 0.57 5.83
N ASN A 50 26.12 1.63 6.58
CA ASN A 50 25.68 2.94 6.07
C ASN A 50 24.36 2.88 5.30
N LYS A 51 23.46 1.97 5.68
CA LYS A 51 22.13 1.85 5.08
C LYS A 51 21.04 2.31 6.04
N ILE A 52 19.98 2.89 5.48
CA ILE A 52 18.89 3.49 6.25
C ILE A 52 18.18 2.46 7.13
N ILE A 53 17.93 2.89 8.37
CA ILE A 53 17.00 2.27 9.32
C ILE A 53 15.94 3.29 9.72
N PRO A 54 14.79 2.87 10.28
CA PRO A 54 13.73 3.80 10.65
C PRO A 54 14.21 4.89 11.61
N TRP A 55 13.66 6.09 11.49
CA TRP A 55 14.00 7.22 12.38
C TRP A 55 13.43 7.07 13.79
N SER A 56 12.35 6.31 13.94
CA SER A 56 11.68 6.13 15.23
C SER A 56 12.28 4.97 16.02
N VAL A 57 12.41 5.18 17.33
CA VAL A 57 12.89 4.18 18.30
C VAL A 57 11.77 3.79 19.28
N PRO A 58 11.67 2.53 19.71
CA PRO A 58 12.55 1.41 19.32
C PRO A 58 12.29 0.93 17.88
N VAL A 59 13.36 0.57 17.16
CA VAL A 59 13.34 0.25 15.72
C VAL A 59 12.35 -0.86 15.39
N GLU A 60 12.24 -1.87 16.27
CA GLU A 60 11.33 -3.00 16.09
C GLU A 60 9.84 -2.62 16.15
N LYS A 61 9.50 -1.38 16.53
CA LYS A 61 8.12 -0.85 16.53
C LYS A 61 7.90 0.28 15.51
N ALA A 62 8.90 0.62 14.71
CA ALA A 62 8.85 1.81 13.87
C ALA A 62 7.73 1.77 12.82
N TYR A 63 7.47 0.61 12.22
CA TYR A 63 6.40 0.48 11.23
C TYR A 63 5.00 0.56 11.86
N ASP A 64 4.80 0.01 13.07
CA ASP A 64 3.57 0.20 13.82
C ASP A 64 3.34 1.67 14.17
N HIS A 65 4.40 2.33 14.66
CA HIS A 65 4.36 3.76 14.94
C HIS A 65 4.00 4.57 13.69
N PHE A 66 4.63 4.31 12.55
CA PHE A 66 4.32 4.95 11.27
C PHE A 66 2.84 4.77 10.86
N LEU A 67 2.31 3.54 10.94
CA LEU A 67 0.92 3.25 10.59
C LEU A 67 -0.09 3.96 11.51
N ARG A 68 0.22 4.04 12.80
CA ARG A 68 -0.60 4.78 13.77
C ARG A 68 -0.58 6.29 13.48
N LEU A 69 0.60 6.86 13.22
CA LEU A 69 0.74 8.27 12.88
C LEU A 69 -0.14 8.67 11.67
N ARG A 70 -0.14 7.87 10.59
CA ARG A 70 -0.99 8.14 9.41
C ARG A 70 -2.47 8.21 9.77
N TRP A 71 -2.97 7.26 10.56
CA TRP A 71 -4.38 7.25 10.96
C TRP A 71 -4.71 8.30 12.02
N ASP A 72 -3.81 8.57 12.97
CA ASP A 72 -3.99 9.59 14.00
C ASP A 72 -4.04 10.99 13.38
N PHE A 73 -3.27 11.24 12.31
CA PHE A 73 -3.38 12.46 11.52
C PHE A 73 -4.76 12.60 10.87
N ILE A 74 -5.25 11.56 10.17
CA ILE A 74 -6.60 11.56 9.57
C ILE A 74 -7.69 11.81 10.63
N LYS A 75 -7.56 11.19 11.81
CA LYS A 75 -8.55 11.30 12.89
C LYS A 75 -8.57 12.67 13.57
N SER A 76 -7.45 13.40 13.62
CA SER A 76 -7.29 14.53 14.54
C SER A 76 -6.74 15.82 13.94
N LYS A 77 -6.14 15.78 12.75
CA LYS A 77 -5.40 16.92 12.18
C LYS A 77 -5.96 17.44 10.86
N VAL A 78 -6.78 16.64 10.16
CA VAL A 78 -7.37 17.10 8.89
C VAL A 78 -8.32 18.26 9.15
N PRO A 79 -8.08 19.44 8.56
CA PRO A 79 -8.98 20.57 8.69
C PRO A 79 -10.30 20.34 7.95
N ALA A 80 -11.30 21.12 8.33
CA ALA A 80 -12.52 21.25 7.54
C ALA A 80 -12.23 21.87 6.16
N CYS A 81 -13.10 21.59 5.20
CA CYS A 81 -13.05 22.23 3.88
C CYS A 81 -13.23 23.76 4.00
N PRO A 82 -12.56 24.56 3.16
CA PRO A 82 -12.80 25.99 3.12
C PRO A 82 -14.18 26.35 2.52
N GLY A 83 -14.65 27.56 2.80
CA GLY A 83 -15.94 28.09 2.33
C GLY A 83 -17.07 27.93 3.35
N PRO A 84 -18.33 28.23 2.97
CA PRO A 84 -19.47 28.13 3.88
C PRO A 84 -20.02 26.69 3.98
N PRO A 85 -20.89 26.42 4.97
CA PRO A 85 -21.71 25.22 4.99
C PRO A 85 -22.56 25.08 3.71
N PRO A 86 -22.86 23.85 3.26
CA PRO A 86 -22.57 22.59 3.94
C PRO A 86 -21.13 22.08 3.74
N ARG A 87 -20.35 22.62 2.80
CA ARG A 87 -19.01 22.12 2.46
C ARG A 87 -18.06 22.13 3.65
N SER A 88 -18.03 23.23 4.41
CA SER A 88 -17.18 23.39 5.59
C SER A 88 -17.52 22.47 6.77
N SER A 89 -18.58 21.68 6.67
CA SER A 89 -18.91 20.66 7.67
C SER A 89 -18.19 19.32 7.41
N TYR A 90 -17.42 19.22 6.32
CA TYR A 90 -16.69 18.01 5.94
C TYR A 90 -15.17 18.23 6.01
N PRO A 91 -14.39 17.20 6.36
CA PRO A 91 -12.93 17.22 6.23
C PRO A 91 -12.47 17.46 4.79
N GLN A 92 -11.32 18.11 4.59
CA GLN A 92 -10.77 18.46 3.26
C GLN A 92 -10.76 17.30 2.26
N TYR A 93 -10.41 16.08 2.69
CA TYR A 93 -10.32 14.91 1.81
C TYR A 93 -11.65 14.52 1.14
N TYR A 94 -12.80 15.08 1.53
CA TYR A 94 -14.07 14.86 0.82
C TYR A 94 -14.09 15.49 -0.57
N PHE A 95 -13.47 16.66 -0.72
CA PHE A 95 -13.66 17.52 -1.90
C PHE A 95 -12.36 17.95 -2.59
N TYR A 96 -11.21 17.51 -2.09
CA TYR A 96 -9.90 17.87 -2.62
C TYR A 96 -9.01 16.62 -2.69
N CYS A 97 -8.13 16.57 -3.69
CA CYS A 97 -7.19 15.46 -3.89
C CYS A 97 -5.96 15.54 -3.01
N ALA A 98 -5.48 16.76 -2.74
CA ALA A 98 -4.23 16.98 -2.03
C ALA A 98 -4.29 18.20 -1.11
N PHE A 99 -3.21 18.42 -0.38
CA PHE A 99 -3.00 19.61 0.42
C PHE A 99 -1.54 20.08 0.33
N TRP A 100 -1.36 21.37 0.62
CA TRP A 100 -0.09 22.02 0.83
C TRP A 100 0.04 22.39 2.30
N ASP A 101 1.18 22.10 2.91
CA ASP A 101 1.53 22.71 4.19
C ASP A 101 2.23 24.06 3.95
N LYS A 102 1.53 25.14 4.28
CA LYS A 102 2.08 26.49 4.29
C LYS A 102 2.30 26.93 5.74
N HIS A 103 3.46 26.59 6.26
CA HIS A 103 3.92 27.00 7.60
C HIS A 103 3.00 26.53 8.74
N GLY A 104 2.57 25.26 8.71
CA GLY A 104 1.67 24.63 9.69
C GLY A 104 0.18 24.81 9.38
N VAL A 105 -0.16 25.41 8.24
CA VAL A 105 -1.54 25.57 7.77
C VAL A 105 -1.74 24.69 6.54
N LEU A 106 -2.62 23.70 6.68
CA LEU A 106 -2.96 22.78 5.59
C LEU A 106 -4.00 23.41 4.68
N GLU A 107 -3.54 23.94 3.55
CA GLU A 107 -4.39 24.49 2.50
C GLU A 107 -4.71 23.40 1.47
N PRO A 108 -5.97 23.26 1.02
CA PRO A 108 -6.30 22.26 0.03
C PRO A 108 -5.69 22.63 -1.32
N ASP A 109 -5.18 21.63 -2.04
CA ASP A 109 -4.84 21.77 -3.45
C ASP A 109 -6.12 21.89 -4.28
N THR A 110 -6.18 22.88 -5.17
CA THR A 110 -7.33 23.14 -6.03
C THR A 110 -7.24 22.48 -7.40
N TRP A 111 -6.33 21.52 -7.58
CA TRP A 111 -6.20 20.74 -8.80
C TRP A 111 -7.49 19.97 -9.12
N MET A 112 -7.85 18.98 -8.32
CA MET A 112 -9.05 18.16 -8.52
C MET A 112 -9.53 17.48 -7.23
N ASN A 113 -10.43 16.53 -7.37
CA ASN A 113 -10.78 15.53 -6.37
C ASN A 113 -10.85 14.13 -7.02
N ASP A 114 -9.97 13.26 -6.53
CA ASP A 114 -9.45 12.00 -7.06
C ASP A 114 -10.18 10.75 -6.51
N LEU A 115 -11.51 10.73 -6.60
CA LEU A 115 -12.35 9.75 -5.93
C LEU A 115 -12.02 8.29 -6.26
N GLY A 116 -11.65 8.02 -7.52
CA GLY A 116 -11.33 6.70 -8.04
C GLY A 116 -10.09 6.06 -7.41
N GLU A 117 -9.13 6.87 -6.97
CA GLU A 117 -7.93 6.42 -6.25
C GLU A 117 -8.15 6.46 -4.75
N LYS A 118 -8.74 7.56 -4.25
CA LYS A 118 -8.94 7.77 -2.82
C LYS A 118 -9.86 6.73 -2.19
N ILE A 119 -11.04 6.46 -2.76
CA ILE A 119 -12.04 5.58 -2.14
C ILE A 119 -11.52 4.15 -1.96
N PRO A 120 -10.98 3.49 -3.01
CA PRO A 120 -10.49 2.12 -2.86
C PRO A 120 -9.28 2.02 -1.94
N ASN A 121 -8.29 2.91 -2.10
CA ASN A 121 -7.08 2.87 -1.28
C ASN A 121 -7.36 3.16 0.20
N TRP A 122 -8.23 4.13 0.51
CA TRP A 122 -8.60 4.41 1.90
C TRP A 122 -9.37 3.26 2.53
N PHE A 123 -10.31 2.64 1.81
CA PHE A 123 -11.01 1.46 2.31
C PHE A 123 -10.06 0.30 2.61
N GLU A 124 -9.13 0.04 1.70
CA GLU A 124 -8.14 -1.01 1.90
C GLU A 124 -7.19 -0.73 3.06
N SER A 125 -6.70 0.51 3.19
CA SER A 125 -5.91 0.96 4.35
C SER A 125 -6.70 0.78 5.65
N ALA A 126 -7.98 1.19 5.67
CA ALA A 126 -8.82 1.16 6.85
C ALA A 126 -9.13 -0.27 7.30
N ARG A 127 -9.52 -1.16 6.37
CA ARG A 127 -9.86 -2.55 6.73
C ARG A 127 -8.63 -3.30 7.27
N LEU A 128 -7.45 -3.04 6.70
CA LEU A 128 -6.21 -3.69 7.11
C LEU A 128 -5.73 -3.14 8.44
N TYR A 129 -5.80 -1.82 8.65
CA TYR A 129 -5.52 -1.21 9.96
C TYR A 129 -6.50 -1.67 11.04
N TYR A 130 -7.79 -1.78 10.72
CA TYR A 130 -8.80 -2.32 11.64
C TYR A 130 -8.49 -3.78 12.00
N ALA A 131 -8.17 -4.62 11.01
CA ALA A 131 -7.75 -5.99 11.27
C ALA A 131 -6.51 -6.03 12.16
N TYR A 132 -5.50 -5.20 11.88
CA TYR A 132 -4.24 -5.14 12.58
C TYR A 132 -4.35 -4.62 14.03
N SER A 133 -5.13 -3.57 14.25
CA SER A 133 -5.17 -2.82 15.52
C SER A 133 -6.43 -3.05 16.37
N GLY A 134 -7.53 -3.48 15.75
CA GLY A 134 -8.86 -3.51 16.35
C GLY A 134 -9.58 -2.14 16.38
N ASP A 135 -8.96 -1.05 15.89
CA ASP A 135 -9.57 0.28 15.88
C ASP A 135 -10.64 0.39 14.78
N SER A 136 -11.92 0.30 15.15
CA SER A 136 -13.04 0.38 14.20
C SER A 136 -13.39 1.80 13.77
N SER A 137 -12.78 2.83 14.38
CA SER A 137 -13.07 4.23 14.03
C SER A 137 -12.66 4.56 12.59
N VAL A 138 -11.58 3.95 12.09
CA VAL A 138 -11.10 4.14 10.70
C VAL A 138 -12.11 3.64 9.66
N MET A 139 -12.78 2.52 9.94
CA MET A 139 -13.84 2.00 9.08
C MET A 139 -15.06 2.91 9.07
N THR A 140 -15.34 3.56 10.21
CA THR A 140 -16.42 4.56 10.32
C THR A 140 -16.12 5.79 9.47
N ILE A 141 -14.88 6.27 9.47
CA ILE A 141 -14.42 7.41 8.66
C ILE A 141 -14.62 7.11 7.18
N VAL A 142 -14.08 6.00 6.69
CA VAL A 142 -14.19 5.63 5.28
C VAL A 142 -15.64 5.38 4.88
N LYS A 143 -16.44 4.73 5.73
CA LYS A 143 -17.87 4.52 5.44
C LYS A 143 -18.59 5.84 5.20
N LYS A 144 -18.35 6.87 6.01
CA LYS A 144 -18.98 8.20 5.82
C LYS A 144 -18.58 8.84 4.50
N LEU A 145 -17.34 8.65 4.06
CA LEU A 145 -16.85 9.17 2.77
C LEU A 145 -17.48 8.41 1.59
N MET A 146 -17.59 7.08 1.70
CA MET A 146 -18.24 6.24 0.70
C MET A 146 -19.75 6.48 0.61
N ASP A 147 -20.44 6.68 1.75
CA ASP A 147 -21.87 7.03 1.79
C ASP A 147 -22.12 8.33 1.01
N TYR A 148 -21.25 9.34 1.17
CA TYR A 148 -21.32 10.60 0.43
C TYR A 148 -21.07 10.38 -1.06
N THR A 149 -20.02 9.63 -1.41
CA THR A 149 -19.65 9.37 -2.81
C THR A 149 -20.74 8.64 -3.57
N ILE A 150 -21.39 7.64 -2.97
CA ILE A 150 -22.52 6.94 -3.61
C ILE A 150 -23.70 7.90 -3.82
N ALA A 151 -24.00 8.77 -2.84
CA ALA A 151 -25.12 9.70 -2.91
C ALA A 151 -24.92 10.84 -3.93
N HIS A 152 -23.67 11.28 -4.14
CA HIS A 152 -23.35 12.48 -4.93
C HIS A 152 -22.50 12.21 -6.18
N GLY A 153 -22.13 10.95 -6.44
CA GLY A 153 -21.18 10.57 -7.49
C GLY A 153 -21.51 9.27 -8.20
N THR A 154 -22.79 9.06 -8.52
CA THR A 154 -23.26 7.92 -9.31
C THR A 154 -24.05 8.40 -10.53
N SER A 155 -23.75 7.86 -11.72
CA SER A 155 -24.43 8.27 -12.95
C SER A 155 -25.93 7.89 -12.96
N PRO A 156 -26.79 8.69 -13.61
CA PRO A 156 -28.21 8.37 -13.79
C PRO A 156 -28.43 7.04 -14.54
N SER A 157 -29.57 6.39 -14.30
CA SER A 157 -29.91 5.13 -14.99
C SER A 157 -30.17 5.28 -16.49
N THR A 158 -30.33 6.51 -16.98
CA THR A 158 -30.56 6.82 -18.40
C THR A 158 -29.27 6.95 -19.20
N PHE A 159 -28.11 6.96 -18.55
CA PHE A 159 -26.81 7.07 -19.21
C PHE A 159 -26.44 5.77 -19.93
N ALA A 160 -25.60 5.86 -20.96
CA ALA A 160 -25.03 4.68 -21.63
C ALA A 160 -24.21 3.79 -20.67
N TRP A 161 -23.59 4.41 -19.66
CA TRP A 161 -22.97 3.76 -18.50
C TRP A 161 -23.79 4.07 -17.24
N PRO A 162 -24.90 3.35 -17.01
CA PRO A 162 -25.86 3.70 -15.98
C PRO A 162 -25.42 3.24 -14.58
N LYS A 163 -25.71 4.05 -13.56
CA LYS A 163 -25.44 3.72 -12.15
C LYS A 163 -23.97 3.37 -11.88
N PHE A 164 -23.07 3.99 -12.63
CA PHE A 164 -21.63 3.80 -12.57
C PHE A 164 -21.00 4.97 -11.78
N PRO A 165 -20.00 4.73 -10.93
CA PRO A 165 -19.44 5.78 -10.08
C PRO A 165 -18.55 6.73 -10.89
N TYR A 166 -18.58 8.02 -10.51
CA TYR A 166 -17.61 8.98 -10.97
C TYR A 166 -16.26 8.77 -10.28
N THR A 167 -15.18 8.77 -11.05
CA THR A 167 -13.81 8.58 -10.55
C THR A 167 -13.09 9.89 -10.28
N THR A 168 -13.59 11.00 -10.81
CA THR A 168 -13.00 12.33 -10.64
C THR A 168 -14.07 13.40 -10.51
N THR A 169 -13.69 14.54 -9.93
CA THR A 169 -14.49 15.76 -9.93
C THR A 169 -13.58 16.98 -9.76
N ASN A 170 -14.08 18.18 -10.04
CA ASN A 170 -13.32 19.39 -9.77
C ASN A 170 -13.11 19.59 -8.26
N ALA A 171 -12.01 20.24 -7.90
CA ALA A 171 -11.73 20.60 -6.51
C ALA A 171 -12.85 21.45 -5.91
N GLY A 172 -13.36 21.05 -4.75
CA GLY A 172 -14.39 21.74 -4.00
C GLY A 172 -15.83 21.51 -4.47
N ASP A 173 -16.05 20.76 -5.56
CA ASP A 173 -17.38 20.37 -6.01
C ASP A 173 -18.00 19.34 -5.06
N MET A 174 -19.27 19.54 -4.72
CA MET A 174 -20.04 18.65 -3.85
C MET A 174 -20.85 17.60 -4.63
N GLU A 175 -21.05 17.83 -5.93
CA GLU A 175 -21.68 16.89 -6.86
C GLU A 175 -20.61 16.41 -7.83
N PHE A 176 -20.37 15.11 -7.87
CA PHE A 176 -19.22 14.55 -8.56
C PHE A 176 -19.57 14.28 -10.02
N ARG A 177 -18.97 15.04 -10.94
CA ARG A 177 -19.35 15.05 -12.37
C ARG A 177 -18.19 15.03 -13.36
N GLY A 178 -17.00 14.63 -12.92
CA GLY A 178 -15.77 14.60 -13.73
C GLY A 178 -14.90 15.85 -13.54
N PHE A 179 -13.62 15.73 -13.88
CA PHE A 179 -12.59 16.76 -13.72
C PHE A 179 -12.47 17.69 -14.94
N THR A 180 -13.44 18.59 -15.07
CA THR A 180 -13.55 19.51 -16.22
C THR A 180 -12.71 20.77 -16.11
N SER A 181 -12.44 21.25 -14.89
CA SER A 181 -11.71 22.51 -14.64
C SER A 181 -10.26 22.45 -15.12
N GLY A 182 -9.62 21.29 -15.02
CA GLY A 182 -8.27 21.04 -15.52
C GLY A 182 -8.17 20.92 -17.04
N LYS A 183 -9.30 20.94 -17.77
CA LYS A 183 -9.38 20.72 -19.22
C LYS A 183 -8.73 19.41 -19.70
N ARG A 184 -8.64 18.42 -18.80
CA ARG A 184 -8.11 17.07 -19.09
C ARG A 184 -9.23 16.06 -19.36
N PHE A 185 -10.42 16.30 -18.80
CA PHE A 185 -11.60 15.45 -18.91
C PHE A 185 -12.80 16.28 -19.35
N ALA A 186 -13.69 15.67 -20.12
CA ALA A 186 -15.00 16.18 -20.43
C ALA A 186 -15.98 15.98 -19.25
N LEU A 187 -17.10 16.69 -19.29
CA LEU A 187 -18.21 16.44 -18.36
C LEU A 187 -18.66 14.98 -18.50
N ASN A 188 -18.92 14.29 -17.39
CA ASN A 188 -19.30 12.87 -17.40
C ASN A 188 -18.24 11.88 -17.85
N GLU A 189 -16.99 12.33 -18.07
CA GLU A 189 -15.87 11.45 -18.38
C GLU A 189 -15.27 10.81 -17.13
N ILE A 190 -15.03 9.50 -17.18
CA ILE A 190 -14.45 8.70 -16.09
C ILE A 190 -13.37 7.76 -16.61
N GLN A 191 -12.54 7.25 -15.69
CA GLN A 191 -11.67 6.10 -15.91
C GLN A 191 -12.40 4.81 -15.53
N VAL A 192 -12.48 3.84 -16.44
CA VAL A 192 -13.28 2.62 -16.20
C VAL A 192 -12.63 1.71 -15.15
N GLY A 193 -11.30 1.61 -15.14
CA GLY A 193 -10.55 0.74 -14.24
C GLY A 193 -10.78 1.11 -12.77
N TYR A 194 -10.60 2.39 -12.45
CA TYR A 194 -10.83 2.95 -11.11
C TYR A 194 -12.29 2.83 -10.66
N ALA A 195 -13.26 2.98 -11.55
CA ALA A 195 -14.65 2.71 -11.22
C ALA A 195 -14.89 1.22 -10.85
N GLY A 196 -14.12 0.31 -11.45
CA GLY A 196 -14.05 -1.09 -11.06
C GLY A 196 -13.50 -1.30 -9.64
N ASP A 197 -12.42 -0.60 -9.28
CA ASP A 197 -11.90 -0.62 -7.90
C ASP A 197 -12.94 -0.10 -6.90
N MET A 198 -13.67 0.97 -7.24
CA MET A 198 -14.77 1.49 -6.41
C MET A 198 -15.87 0.44 -6.23
N GLY A 199 -16.28 -0.24 -7.31
CA GLY A 199 -17.23 -1.34 -7.23
C GLY A 199 -16.75 -2.49 -6.35
N TRP A 200 -15.46 -2.82 -6.41
CA TRP A 200 -14.85 -3.83 -5.56
C TRP A 200 -14.95 -3.46 -4.08
N VAL A 201 -14.59 -2.24 -3.70
CA VAL A 201 -14.67 -1.82 -2.30
C VAL A 201 -16.10 -1.57 -1.83
N TYR A 202 -17.05 -1.27 -2.73
CA TYR A 202 -18.48 -1.32 -2.38
C TYR A 202 -18.88 -2.73 -1.94
N TYR A 203 -18.49 -3.77 -2.68
CA TYR A 203 -18.79 -5.14 -2.26
C TYR A 203 -18.14 -5.48 -0.92
N ARG A 204 -16.87 -5.10 -0.71
CA ARG A 204 -16.20 -5.31 0.57
C ARG A 204 -16.83 -4.53 1.74
N MET A 205 -17.35 -3.32 1.50
CA MET A 205 -18.09 -2.58 2.52
C MET A 205 -19.41 -3.28 2.88
N TYR A 206 -20.11 -3.86 1.90
CA TYR A 206 -21.27 -4.71 2.16
C TYR A 206 -20.91 -5.91 3.03
N LEU A 207 -19.78 -6.59 2.77
CA LEU A 207 -19.32 -7.69 3.61
C LEU A 207 -19.06 -7.22 5.05
N TYR A 208 -18.47 -6.04 5.22
CA TYR A 208 -18.17 -5.47 6.53
C TYR A 208 -19.42 -5.11 7.35
N ASN A 209 -20.39 -4.40 6.77
CA ASN A 209 -21.51 -3.84 7.55
C ASN A 209 -22.90 -4.43 7.24
N GLY A 210 -23.02 -5.24 6.19
CA GLY A 210 -24.28 -5.86 5.75
C GLY A 210 -25.28 -4.92 5.06
N ASP A 211 -24.94 -3.64 4.86
CA ASP A 211 -25.81 -2.65 4.20
C ASP A 211 -25.91 -2.93 2.71
N LYS A 212 -27.11 -3.34 2.27
CA LYS A 212 -27.40 -3.75 0.90
C LYS A 212 -27.22 -2.62 -0.13
N ARG A 213 -27.21 -1.35 0.27
CA ARG A 213 -26.93 -0.23 -0.66
C ARG A 213 -25.58 -0.39 -1.34
N TYR A 214 -24.57 -0.86 -0.59
CA TYR A 214 -23.24 -1.13 -1.14
C TYR A 214 -23.22 -2.34 -2.07
N LEU A 215 -23.94 -3.41 -1.74
CA LEU A 215 -24.09 -4.56 -2.65
C LEU A 215 -24.77 -4.14 -3.96
N THR A 216 -25.83 -3.34 -3.87
CA THR A 216 -26.51 -2.80 -5.06
C THR A 216 -25.56 -1.95 -5.91
N ALA A 217 -24.75 -1.09 -5.29
CA ALA A 217 -23.75 -0.29 -6.01
C ALA A 217 -22.69 -1.17 -6.69
N ALA A 218 -22.16 -2.19 -6.00
CA ALA A 218 -21.20 -3.14 -6.56
C ALA A 218 -21.78 -3.92 -7.75
N LEU A 219 -23.01 -4.40 -7.64
CA LEU A 219 -23.70 -5.11 -8.72
C LEU A 219 -23.95 -4.21 -9.94
N ASN A 220 -24.31 -2.93 -9.73
CA ASN A 220 -24.47 -1.99 -10.84
C ASN A 220 -23.16 -1.77 -11.60
N VAL A 221 -22.02 -1.71 -10.90
CA VAL A 221 -20.68 -1.62 -11.51
C VAL A 221 -20.39 -2.89 -12.30
N ALA A 222 -20.57 -4.07 -11.68
CA ALA A 222 -20.32 -5.36 -12.33
C ALA A 222 -21.20 -5.58 -13.59
N ASP A 223 -22.48 -5.24 -13.52
CA ASP A 223 -23.41 -5.32 -14.65
C ASP A 223 -23.01 -4.41 -15.80
N THR A 224 -22.53 -3.20 -15.48
CA THR A 224 -22.07 -2.22 -16.49
C THR A 224 -20.77 -2.68 -17.14
N LEU A 225 -19.80 -3.17 -16.34
CA LEU A 225 -18.56 -3.76 -16.86
C LEU A 225 -18.86 -4.96 -17.77
N ALA A 226 -19.71 -5.89 -17.33
CA ALA A 226 -20.03 -7.09 -18.10
C ALA A 226 -20.78 -6.78 -19.40
N ARG A 227 -21.61 -5.73 -19.43
CA ARG A 227 -22.30 -5.28 -20.65
C ARG A 227 -21.35 -4.67 -21.68
N ASN A 228 -20.33 -3.94 -21.22
CA ASN A 228 -19.42 -3.18 -22.07
C ASN A 228 -18.10 -3.92 -22.36
N VAL A 229 -17.95 -5.18 -21.91
CA VAL A 229 -16.73 -5.94 -22.11
C VAL A 229 -16.53 -6.34 -23.58
N ARG A 230 -15.34 -6.06 -24.11
CA ARG A 230 -14.92 -6.48 -25.45
C ARG A 230 -13.73 -7.41 -25.40
N THR A 231 -13.42 -8.04 -26.52
CA THR A 231 -12.14 -8.77 -26.65
C THR A 231 -11.04 -7.74 -26.88
N GLY A 232 -10.06 -7.68 -26.00
CA GLY A 232 -8.95 -6.73 -26.11
C GLY A 232 -7.96 -7.09 -27.22
N THR A 233 -7.30 -6.07 -27.75
CA THR A 233 -6.24 -6.13 -28.76
C THR A 233 -4.99 -5.40 -28.25
N SER A 234 -3.92 -5.36 -29.04
CA SER A 234 -2.70 -4.60 -28.68
C SER A 234 -2.89 -3.08 -28.62
N THR A 235 -4.02 -2.55 -29.12
CA THR A 235 -4.31 -1.10 -29.19
C THR A 235 -5.64 -0.74 -28.54
N GLN A 236 -6.45 -1.72 -28.12
CA GLN A 236 -7.75 -1.52 -27.50
C GLN A 236 -7.90 -2.47 -26.31
N SER A 237 -8.05 -1.96 -25.10
CA SER A 237 -8.18 -2.80 -23.91
C SER A 237 -9.55 -3.47 -23.77
N VAL A 238 -9.67 -4.45 -22.87
CA VAL A 238 -10.91 -5.20 -22.58
C VAL A 238 -12.12 -4.29 -22.25
N TRP A 239 -11.84 -3.11 -21.71
CA TRP A 239 -12.73 -1.95 -21.64
C TRP A 239 -11.98 -0.72 -22.14
N PRO A 240 -12.65 0.34 -22.61
CA PRO A 240 -11.96 1.61 -22.84
C PRO A 240 -11.38 2.13 -21.52
N GLU A 241 -10.22 2.77 -21.57
CA GLU A 241 -9.63 3.43 -20.39
C GLU A 241 -10.52 4.57 -19.92
N ARG A 242 -10.99 5.42 -20.85
CA ARG A 242 -11.91 6.51 -20.56
C ARG A 242 -13.14 6.52 -21.43
N VAL A 243 -14.26 6.90 -20.82
CA VAL A 243 -15.55 7.01 -21.47
C VAL A 243 -16.35 8.18 -20.91
N ILE A 244 -17.08 8.87 -21.79
CA ILE A 244 -18.12 9.83 -21.40
C ILE A 244 -19.40 9.04 -21.12
N MET A 245 -19.80 8.95 -19.86
CA MET A 245 -20.81 7.98 -19.40
C MET A 245 -22.20 8.20 -20.00
N ASP A 246 -22.61 9.43 -20.29
CA ASP A 246 -23.94 9.74 -20.81
C ASP A 246 -24.18 9.19 -22.21
N SER A 247 -23.20 9.39 -23.09
CA SER A 247 -23.22 9.04 -24.51
C SER A 247 -22.55 7.70 -24.81
N GLY A 248 -21.70 7.21 -23.91
CA GLY A 248 -20.85 6.04 -24.12
C GLY A 248 -19.68 6.31 -25.06
N LYS A 249 -19.39 7.58 -25.38
CA LYS A 249 -18.27 7.95 -26.25
C LYS A 249 -16.95 7.59 -25.59
N VAL A 250 -16.17 6.74 -26.25
CA VAL A 250 -14.80 6.42 -25.84
C VAL A 250 -13.87 7.60 -26.15
N THR A 251 -13.06 7.97 -25.17
CA THR A 251 -12.07 9.07 -25.25
C THR A 251 -10.64 8.59 -25.05
N ALA A 252 -10.45 7.39 -24.47
CA ALA A 252 -9.18 6.66 -24.47
C ALA A 252 -9.44 5.16 -24.61
N GLU A 253 -8.81 4.55 -25.62
CA GLU A 253 -9.08 3.16 -26.02
C GLU A 253 -8.30 2.11 -25.22
N TYR A 254 -7.14 2.46 -24.70
CA TYR A 254 -6.21 1.52 -24.08
C TYR A 254 -5.86 1.91 -22.64
N GLY A 255 -6.01 0.95 -21.74
CA GLY A 255 -5.52 0.95 -20.37
C GLY A 255 -5.17 -0.47 -19.92
N ALA A 256 -4.49 -0.61 -18.79
CA ALA A 256 -4.08 -1.88 -18.19
C ALA A 256 -4.50 -2.03 -16.72
N HIS A 257 -5.11 -0.99 -16.13
CA HIS A 257 -5.55 -0.96 -14.74
C HIS A 257 -6.90 -1.69 -14.56
N TRP A 258 -6.87 -3.03 -14.68
CA TRP A 258 -8.09 -3.87 -14.69
C TRP A 258 -8.25 -4.81 -13.51
N ILE A 259 -7.32 -4.78 -12.55
CA ILE A 259 -7.34 -5.70 -11.39
C ILE A 259 -8.59 -5.48 -10.53
N GLY A 260 -9.00 -4.25 -10.25
CA GLY A 260 -10.25 -3.97 -9.54
C GLY A 260 -11.48 -4.56 -10.24
N CYS A 261 -11.59 -4.34 -11.55
CA CYS A 261 -12.65 -4.92 -12.37
C CYS A 261 -12.64 -6.45 -12.30
N TYR A 262 -11.46 -7.06 -12.49
CA TYR A 262 -11.29 -8.51 -12.43
C TYR A 262 -11.70 -9.07 -11.07
N THR A 263 -11.19 -8.49 -9.97
CA THR A 263 -11.44 -8.98 -8.61
C THR A 263 -12.90 -8.81 -8.21
N LEU A 264 -13.54 -7.68 -8.55
CA LEU A 264 -14.99 -7.50 -8.32
C LEU A 264 -15.80 -8.62 -8.97
N LEU A 265 -15.55 -8.90 -10.25
CA LEU A 265 -16.28 -9.92 -10.99
C LEU A 265 -16.01 -11.32 -10.41
N ASP A 266 -14.74 -11.64 -10.15
CA ASP A 266 -14.32 -12.93 -9.61
C ASP A 266 -14.95 -13.24 -8.25
N GLU A 267 -15.01 -12.25 -7.36
CA GLU A 267 -15.56 -12.41 -6.01
C GLU A 267 -17.09 -12.47 -5.99
N LEU A 268 -17.77 -11.74 -6.90
CA LEU A 268 -19.21 -11.90 -7.10
C LEU A 268 -19.58 -13.27 -7.70
N ILE A 269 -18.74 -13.81 -8.60
CA ILE A 269 -18.90 -15.18 -9.12
C ILE A 269 -18.76 -16.20 -7.98
N LYS A 270 -17.69 -16.10 -7.18
CA LYS A 270 -17.46 -16.96 -6.00
C LYS A 270 -18.61 -16.90 -4.99
N ALA A 271 -19.21 -15.72 -4.83
CA ALA A 271 -20.37 -15.51 -3.96
C ALA A 271 -21.71 -15.92 -4.59
N ASN A 272 -21.73 -16.26 -5.89
CA ASN A 272 -22.94 -16.53 -6.68
C ASN A 272 -23.96 -15.38 -6.60
N LEU A 273 -23.48 -14.14 -6.81
CA LEU A 273 -24.28 -12.91 -6.75
C LEU A 273 -24.33 -12.24 -8.12
N GLY A 274 -25.50 -11.72 -8.50
CA GLY A 274 -25.69 -10.99 -9.77
C GLY A 274 -25.73 -11.90 -11.00
N ASN A 275 -25.32 -11.36 -12.15
CA ASN A 275 -25.32 -12.07 -13.42
C ASN A 275 -24.02 -12.89 -13.62
N VAL A 276 -23.88 -13.97 -12.85
CA VAL A 276 -22.67 -14.81 -12.79
C VAL A 276 -22.14 -15.19 -14.17
N LYS A 277 -23.00 -15.64 -15.09
CA LYS A 277 -22.59 -16.02 -16.46
C LYS A 277 -21.96 -14.87 -17.23
N ALA A 278 -22.53 -13.65 -17.12
CA ALA A 278 -21.97 -12.49 -17.78
C ALA A 278 -20.65 -12.06 -17.12
N TYR A 279 -20.56 -12.17 -15.79
CA TYR A 279 -19.35 -11.85 -15.03
C TYR A 279 -18.21 -12.81 -15.37
N GLU A 280 -18.48 -14.12 -15.50
CA GLU A 280 -17.48 -15.13 -15.91
C GLU A 280 -16.86 -14.79 -17.27
N ASN A 281 -17.70 -14.45 -18.25
CA ASN A 281 -17.25 -14.03 -19.57
C ASN A 281 -16.39 -12.75 -19.51
N ALA A 282 -16.80 -11.77 -18.71
CA ALA A 282 -16.07 -10.51 -18.58
C ALA A 282 -14.72 -10.69 -17.85
N ARG A 283 -14.72 -11.45 -16.75
CA ARG A 283 -13.54 -11.80 -15.96
C ARG A 283 -12.53 -12.60 -16.79
N ALA A 284 -12.98 -13.55 -17.61
CA ALA A 284 -12.11 -14.29 -18.52
C ALA A 284 -11.43 -13.38 -19.53
N LYS A 285 -12.19 -12.51 -20.22
CA LYS A 285 -11.63 -11.54 -21.18
C LYS A 285 -10.63 -10.58 -20.54
N ALA A 286 -10.88 -10.14 -19.31
CA ALA A 286 -9.97 -9.26 -18.58
C ALA A 286 -8.64 -9.96 -18.28
N ARG A 287 -8.70 -11.20 -17.76
CA ARG A 287 -7.51 -12.02 -17.54
C ARG A 287 -6.74 -12.27 -18.82
N ASP A 288 -7.42 -12.69 -19.88
CA ASP A 288 -6.78 -12.99 -21.15
C ASP A 288 -6.09 -11.75 -21.73
N PHE A 289 -6.72 -10.57 -21.63
CA PHE A 289 -6.11 -9.31 -22.03
C PHE A 289 -4.84 -9.01 -21.22
N LEU A 290 -4.90 -9.05 -19.89
CA LEU A 290 -3.76 -8.75 -19.01
C LEU A 290 -2.56 -9.67 -19.29
N LEU A 291 -2.79 -10.97 -19.44
CA LEU A 291 -1.74 -11.96 -19.71
C LEU A 291 -1.19 -11.87 -21.13
N GLN A 292 -2.02 -11.48 -22.11
CA GLN A 292 -1.61 -11.45 -23.51
C GLN A 292 -0.92 -10.14 -23.92
N TYR A 293 -1.29 -9.01 -23.31
CA TYR A 293 -0.79 -7.70 -23.73
C TYR A 293 0.15 -7.09 -22.67
N PRO A 294 -0.30 -6.41 -21.60
CA PRO A 294 0.61 -5.67 -20.74
C PRO A 294 1.69 -6.56 -20.08
N LEU A 295 1.38 -7.83 -19.74
CA LEU A 295 2.38 -8.77 -19.22
C LEU A 295 3.48 -9.10 -20.24
N LYS A 296 3.14 -9.19 -21.53
CA LYS A 296 4.11 -9.53 -22.60
C LYS A 296 4.82 -8.32 -23.17
N THR A 297 4.11 -7.19 -23.30
CA THR A 297 4.65 -5.97 -23.91
C THR A 297 5.39 -5.10 -22.91
N GLY A 298 5.11 -5.24 -21.61
CA GLY A 298 5.63 -4.37 -20.57
C GLY A 298 4.99 -2.97 -20.57
N TYR A 299 3.87 -2.78 -21.27
CA TYR A 299 3.13 -1.51 -21.29
C TYR A 299 1.89 -1.59 -20.41
N TRP A 300 2.14 -1.40 -19.11
CA TRP A 300 1.13 -1.27 -18.06
C TRP A 300 0.59 0.16 -18.02
N ALA A 301 -0.15 0.54 -19.06
CA ALA A 301 -0.73 1.87 -19.17
C ALA A 301 -1.80 2.09 -18.09
N ASP A 302 -1.67 3.18 -17.36
CA ASP A 302 -2.63 3.66 -16.38
C ASP A 302 -2.64 5.18 -16.47
N GLY A 303 -3.82 5.77 -16.43
CA GLY A 303 -3.99 7.20 -16.49
C GLY A 303 -3.68 7.92 -15.19
N HIS A 304 -3.55 7.22 -14.07
CA HIS A 304 -3.92 7.85 -12.80
C HIS A 304 -5.27 8.61 -12.96
N THR A 305 -5.72 9.32 -11.94
CA THR A 305 -7.00 10.03 -12.06
C THR A 305 -6.90 11.33 -12.86
N ASP A 306 -5.70 11.77 -13.24
CA ASP A 306 -5.49 13.08 -13.85
C ASP A 306 -4.70 13.09 -15.17
N VAL A 307 -4.17 12.00 -15.73
CA VAL A 307 -3.38 12.06 -16.99
C VAL A 307 -4.29 12.28 -18.21
N ALA A 308 -3.87 13.22 -19.08
CA ALA A 308 -4.64 13.64 -20.24
C ALA A 308 -4.50 12.72 -21.47
N GLU A 309 -3.32 12.13 -21.69
CA GLU A 309 -3.03 11.34 -22.90
C GLU A 309 -2.46 9.97 -22.52
N LEU A 310 -3.13 8.91 -23.01
CA LEU A 310 -2.71 7.54 -22.77
C LEU A 310 -2.61 6.80 -24.10
N THR A 311 -1.46 6.17 -24.28
CA THR A 311 -1.16 5.33 -25.44
C THR A 311 -0.92 3.90 -24.97
N ASN A 312 -1.01 2.95 -25.89
CA ASN A 312 -0.67 1.56 -25.62
C ASN A 312 0.83 1.31 -25.40
N THR A 313 1.65 2.36 -25.40
CA THR A 313 3.08 2.30 -25.03
C THR A 313 3.40 3.08 -23.76
N TYR A 314 2.39 3.56 -23.05
CA TYR A 314 2.56 4.25 -21.77
C TYR A 314 2.88 3.24 -20.66
N LYS A 315 3.80 3.61 -19.76
CA LYS A 315 4.14 2.83 -18.57
C LYS A 315 3.75 3.59 -17.31
N SER A 316 3.02 2.90 -16.44
CA SER A 316 2.80 3.27 -15.05
C SER A 316 3.17 2.09 -14.14
N ASN A 317 3.77 2.37 -13.01
CA ASN A 317 4.10 1.34 -12.02
C ASN A 317 2.85 0.79 -11.34
N THR A 318 1.79 1.60 -11.18
CA THR A 318 0.59 1.27 -10.41
C THR A 318 -0.13 0.03 -10.94
N ALA A 319 -0.43 -0.01 -12.24
CA ALA A 319 -1.12 -1.15 -12.85
C ALA A 319 -0.29 -2.45 -12.80
N ALA A 320 1.02 -2.37 -13.03
CA ALA A 320 1.93 -3.51 -12.92
C ALA A 320 1.99 -4.04 -11.48
N SER A 321 2.14 -3.13 -10.51
CA SER A 321 2.18 -3.43 -9.08
C SER A 321 0.89 -4.12 -8.61
N ASN A 322 -0.26 -3.57 -8.98
CA ASN A 322 -1.56 -4.16 -8.65
C ASN A 322 -1.71 -5.57 -9.22
N PHE A 323 -1.20 -5.83 -10.43
CA PHE A 323 -1.19 -7.18 -11.01
C PHE A 323 -0.32 -8.13 -10.18
N ILE A 324 0.92 -7.75 -9.84
CA ILE A 324 1.82 -8.57 -9.01
C ILE A 324 1.17 -8.90 -7.66
N LEU A 325 0.64 -7.89 -6.97
CA LEU A 325 0.01 -8.05 -5.66
C LEU A 325 -1.23 -8.94 -5.73
N ALA A 326 -2.06 -8.80 -6.77
CA ALA A 326 -3.22 -9.67 -6.98
C ALA A 326 -2.82 -11.13 -7.23
N VAL A 327 -1.76 -11.37 -8.01
CA VAL A 327 -1.22 -12.71 -8.28
C VAL A 327 -0.74 -13.40 -7.00
N PHE A 328 -0.19 -12.67 -6.01
CA PHE A 328 0.17 -13.26 -4.73
C PHE A 328 -1.04 -13.76 -3.91
N ASP A 329 -2.21 -13.14 -4.08
CA ASP A 329 -3.43 -13.50 -3.38
C ASP A 329 -4.26 -14.55 -4.15
N ASP A 330 -4.25 -14.48 -5.49
CA ASP A 330 -4.80 -15.46 -6.42
C ASP A 330 -3.77 -15.91 -7.47
N PRO A 331 -2.93 -16.92 -7.15
CA PRO A 331 -1.98 -17.49 -8.11
C PRO A 331 -2.64 -18.12 -9.34
N GLY A 332 -3.97 -18.33 -9.34
CA GLY A 332 -4.70 -18.80 -10.53
C GLY A 332 -4.84 -17.72 -11.61
N LEU A 333 -4.66 -16.44 -11.27
CA LEU A 333 -4.68 -15.32 -12.21
C LEU A 333 -3.60 -15.49 -13.28
N ASP A 334 -2.41 -15.94 -12.93
CA ASP A 334 -1.29 -16.17 -13.85
C ASP A 334 -0.66 -17.56 -13.62
N PRO A 335 -0.81 -18.52 -14.56
CA PRO A 335 -0.23 -19.85 -14.43
C PRO A 335 1.31 -19.85 -14.32
N ASP A 336 1.98 -18.85 -14.89
CA ASP A 336 3.44 -18.74 -14.96
C ASP A 336 4.00 -17.75 -13.92
N TRP A 337 3.18 -17.38 -12.93
CA TRP A 337 3.48 -16.31 -11.98
C TRP A 337 4.85 -16.39 -11.28
N ARG A 338 5.36 -17.61 -11.03
CA ARG A 338 6.68 -17.80 -10.41
C ARG A 338 7.83 -17.29 -11.28
N ALA A 339 7.65 -17.28 -12.60
CA ALA A 339 8.59 -16.68 -13.53
C ALA A 339 8.25 -15.20 -13.80
N ASP A 340 6.97 -14.85 -13.84
CA ASP A 340 6.52 -13.51 -14.18
C ASP A 340 6.71 -12.46 -13.07
N VAL A 341 6.42 -12.80 -11.81
CA VAL A 341 6.58 -11.88 -10.67
C VAL A 341 8.00 -11.30 -10.57
N PRO A 342 9.09 -12.10 -10.52
CA PRO A 342 10.44 -11.52 -10.45
C PRO A 342 10.80 -10.72 -11.71
N ARG A 343 10.26 -11.07 -12.89
CA ARG A 343 10.44 -10.28 -14.11
C ARG A 343 9.77 -8.91 -13.99
N LEU A 344 8.56 -8.85 -13.42
CA LEU A 344 7.85 -7.59 -13.22
C LEU A 344 8.49 -6.71 -12.13
N ILE A 345 8.98 -7.29 -11.02
CA ILE A 345 9.75 -6.52 -10.03
C ILE A 345 11.00 -5.92 -10.68
N LYS A 346 11.70 -6.69 -11.52
CA LYS A 346 12.84 -6.18 -12.30
C LYS A 346 12.41 -5.11 -13.32
N TRP A 347 11.24 -5.25 -13.94
CA TRP A 347 10.68 -4.24 -14.82
C TRP A 347 10.44 -2.92 -14.08
N THR A 348 9.97 -2.95 -12.83
CA THR A 348 9.86 -1.77 -11.97
C THR A 348 11.22 -1.17 -11.64
N ASP A 349 12.22 -2.00 -11.33
CA ASP A 349 13.61 -1.53 -11.16
C ASP A 349 14.07 -0.73 -12.39
N ASP A 350 13.93 -1.30 -13.58
CA ASP A 350 14.40 -0.71 -14.83
C ASP A 350 13.64 0.59 -15.19
N ASN A 351 12.32 0.60 -15.04
CA ASN A 351 11.45 1.68 -15.55
C ASN A 351 11.14 2.77 -14.53
N PHE A 352 11.30 2.53 -13.23
CA PHE A 352 10.86 3.46 -12.18
C PHE A 352 11.85 3.63 -11.02
N VAL A 353 12.81 2.73 -10.84
CA VAL A 353 13.93 2.96 -9.92
C VAL A 353 15.10 3.64 -10.66
N PHE A 354 15.62 2.99 -11.71
CA PHE A 354 16.81 3.46 -12.43
C PHE A 354 16.52 4.59 -13.41
N ARG A 355 15.30 4.62 -13.97
CA ARG A 355 14.78 5.81 -14.66
C ARG A 355 14.32 6.82 -13.62
N ARG A 356 14.73 8.09 -13.77
CA ARG A 356 14.60 9.12 -12.73
C ARG A 356 14.24 10.47 -13.33
N ALA A 357 13.51 11.28 -12.57
CA ALA A 357 13.41 12.70 -12.87
C ALA A 357 14.78 13.39 -12.68
N PRO A 358 15.04 14.52 -13.35
CA PRO A 358 16.29 15.26 -13.20
C PRO A 358 16.60 15.62 -11.75
N GLY A 359 17.79 15.24 -11.27
CA GLY A 359 18.27 15.57 -9.92
C GLY A 359 17.88 14.57 -8.82
N GLU A 360 17.03 13.59 -9.11
CA GLU A 360 16.64 12.59 -8.12
C GLU A 360 17.58 11.38 -8.10
N PRO A 361 17.80 10.72 -6.94
CA PRO A 361 18.57 9.48 -6.87
C PRO A 361 17.74 8.25 -7.30
N ALA A 362 18.41 7.19 -7.78
CA ALA A 362 17.77 5.86 -7.95
C ALA A 362 17.63 5.16 -6.61
N THR A 363 18.68 5.32 -5.80
CA THR A 363 18.82 4.73 -4.49
C THR A 363 19.30 5.77 -3.49
N GLN A 364 18.81 5.70 -2.26
CA GLN A 364 19.21 6.61 -1.19
C GLN A 364 19.45 5.81 0.08
N TRP A 365 20.69 5.88 0.61
CA TRP A 365 21.12 5.10 1.79
C TRP A 365 20.76 3.61 1.71
N GLY A 366 20.91 3.00 0.52
CA GLY A 366 20.61 1.59 0.28
C GLY A 366 19.14 1.26 -0.02
N ALA A 367 18.22 2.22 0.05
CA ALA A 367 16.83 2.03 -0.37
C ALA A 367 16.67 2.19 -1.89
N ASN A 368 15.90 1.31 -2.53
CA ASN A 368 15.40 1.53 -3.89
C ASN A 368 14.17 2.44 -3.80
N ILE A 369 14.21 3.60 -4.45
CA ILE A 369 13.11 4.57 -4.43
C ILE A 369 12.48 4.70 -5.82
N VAL A 370 11.15 4.71 -5.85
CA VAL A 370 10.39 4.38 -7.06
C VAL A 370 9.59 5.59 -7.53
N GLY A 371 9.66 5.88 -8.83
CA GLY A 371 8.83 6.89 -9.49
C GLY A 371 7.50 6.30 -10.00
N GLU A 372 6.60 7.15 -10.46
CA GLU A 372 5.21 6.77 -10.73
C GLU A 372 4.99 6.29 -12.18
N GLN A 373 5.23 7.15 -13.16
CA GLN A 373 4.77 6.93 -14.54
C GLN A 373 5.59 7.69 -15.59
N ASP A 374 5.34 7.41 -16.87
CA ASP A 374 6.08 8.03 -17.98
C ASP A 374 5.98 9.55 -18.02
N SER A 375 4.82 10.13 -17.68
CA SER A 375 4.63 11.59 -17.66
C SER A 375 5.00 12.26 -16.34
N PHE A 376 5.19 11.47 -15.27
CA PHE A 376 5.48 11.95 -13.93
C PHE A 376 6.37 10.95 -13.20
N LEU A 377 7.68 11.21 -13.25
CA LEU A 377 8.71 10.33 -12.69
C LEU A 377 9.29 10.70 -11.31
N PRO A 378 8.82 11.74 -10.56
CA PRO A 378 9.27 11.97 -9.20
C PRO A 378 9.17 10.75 -8.29
N LYS A 379 10.12 10.59 -7.36
CA LYS A 379 10.11 9.48 -6.40
C LYS A 379 9.04 9.66 -5.33
N MET A 380 8.19 8.66 -5.16
CA MET A 380 7.03 8.74 -4.25
C MET A 380 7.10 7.71 -3.12
N ASP A 381 6.55 8.06 -1.96
CA ASP A 381 6.44 7.18 -0.80
C ASP A 381 5.58 5.95 -1.11
N TYR A 382 4.44 6.15 -1.75
CA TYR A 382 3.48 5.09 -2.03
C TYR A 382 4.02 4.12 -3.09
N GLN A 383 4.66 4.61 -4.16
CA GLN A 383 5.31 3.76 -5.18
C GLN A 383 6.47 2.97 -4.58
N THR A 384 7.24 3.58 -3.68
CA THR A 384 8.33 2.92 -2.96
C THR A 384 7.80 1.84 -2.01
N SER A 385 6.68 2.09 -1.34
CA SER A 385 6.04 1.12 -0.45
C SER A 385 5.44 -0.07 -1.22
N ARG A 386 4.90 0.15 -2.44
CA ARG A 386 4.40 -0.90 -3.35
C ARG A 386 5.50 -1.88 -3.74
N TYR A 387 6.60 -1.34 -4.26
CA TYR A 387 7.78 -2.13 -4.61
C TYR A 387 8.30 -2.95 -3.42
N ALA A 388 8.31 -2.35 -2.23
CA ALA A 388 8.74 -3.05 -1.03
C ALA A 388 7.79 -4.19 -0.63
N ALA A 389 6.47 -4.00 -0.77
CA ALA A 389 5.49 -5.05 -0.55
C ALA A 389 5.67 -6.23 -1.52
N GLU A 390 5.91 -5.94 -2.80
CA GLU A 390 6.18 -6.96 -3.81
C GLU A 390 7.44 -7.76 -3.49
N CYS A 391 8.54 -7.06 -3.15
CA CYS A 391 9.79 -7.67 -2.76
C CYS A 391 9.62 -8.55 -1.51
N ALA A 392 8.93 -8.07 -0.47
CA ALA A 392 8.68 -8.83 0.76
C ALA A 392 7.84 -10.09 0.50
N ARG A 393 6.78 -9.99 -0.32
CA ARG A 393 5.95 -11.14 -0.72
C ARG A 393 6.72 -12.14 -1.56
N TRP A 394 7.59 -11.67 -2.46
CA TRP A 394 8.44 -12.56 -3.26
C TRP A 394 9.52 -13.25 -2.41
N TYR A 395 10.13 -12.56 -1.45
CA TYR A 395 11.06 -13.18 -0.49
C TYR A 395 10.42 -14.36 0.24
N ALA A 396 9.17 -14.22 0.70
CA ALA A 396 8.47 -15.30 1.41
C ALA A 396 8.28 -16.57 0.57
N ILE A 397 8.34 -16.44 -0.76
CA ILE A 397 8.12 -17.52 -1.72
C ILE A 397 9.45 -18.08 -2.25
N SER A 398 10.43 -17.22 -2.49
CA SER A 398 11.72 -17.57 -3.09
C SER A 398 12.81 -17.90 -2.08
N GLY A 399 12.72 -17.35 -0.86
CA GLY A 399 13.79 -17.39 0.14
C GLY A 399 15.00 -16.50 -0.19
N ASP A 400 14.91 -15.65 -1.23
CA ASP A 400 16.01 -14.78 -1.64
C ASP A 400 16.08 -13.53 -0.75
N GLU A 401 17.04 -13.52 0.17
CA GLU A 401 17.29 -12.44 1.13
C GLU A 401 17.57 -11.08 0.47
N ALA A 402 17.98 -11.04 -0.81
CA ALA A 402 18.15 -9.77 -1.51
C ALA A 402 16.82 -9.00 -1.66
N TYR A 403 15.70 -9.70 -1.84
CA TYR A 403 14.38 -9.07 -1.90
C TYR A 403 13.90 -8.61 -0.52
N LYS A 404 14.24 -9.34 0.54
CA LYS A 404 13.96 -8.91 1.91
C LYS A 404 14.73 -7.63 2.26
N GLU A 405 16.00 -7.55 1.88
CA GLU A 405 16.83 -6.36 2.06
C GLU A 405 16.26 -5.17 1.28
N LYS A 406 15.93 -5.35 -0.01
CA LYS A 406 15.25 -4.33 -0.82
C LYS A 406 13.98 -3.81 -0.14
N ALA A 407 13.11 -4.73 0.29
CA ALA A 407 11.87 -4.37 0.98
C ALA A 407 12.13 -3.59 2.27
N TYR A 408 13.08 -4.06 3.09
CA TYR A 408 13.42 -3.43 4.36
C TYR A 408 13.92 -2.01 4.16
N ARG A 409 14.87 -1.78 3.24
CA ARG A 409 15.43 -0.44 3.01
C ARG A 409 14.42 0.51 2.40
N SER A 410 13.62 0.06 1.44
CA SER A 410 12.57 0.88 0.83
C SER A 410 11.50 1.28 1.86
N LEU A 411 11.02 0.37 2.71
CA LEU A 411 10.08 0.73 3.78
C LEU A 411 10.71 1.63 4.84
N ASN A 412 11.98 1.41 5.20
CA ASN A 412 12.70 2.30 6.13
C ASN A 412 12.74 3.73 5.57
N TRP A 413 13.05 3.91 4.28
CA TRP A 413 12.99 5.22 3.63
C TRP A 413 11.59 5.83 3.71
N VAL A 414 10.54 5.04 3.44
CA VAL A 414 9.14 5.48 3.56
C VAL A 414 8.78 5.93 4.98
N THR A 415 9.39 5.37 6.03
CA THR A 415 9.10 5.86 7.40
C THR A 415 9.44 7.33 7.58
N TYR A 416 10.43 7.86 6.86
CA TYR A 416 10.81 9.29 6.92
C TYR A 416 9.85 10.20 6.16
N CYS A 417 8.93 9.66 5.35
CA CYS A 417 7.93 10.40 4.60
C CYS A 417 6.75 10.88 5.46
N ASN A 418 6.97 11.08 6.75
CA ASN A 418 5.97 11.48 7.73
C ASN A 418 6.62 12.34 8.80
N LYS A 419 6.03 13.49 9.16
CA LYS A 419 6.39 14.26 10.35
C LYS A 419 6.04 13.50 11.64
N PRO A 420 6.59 13.90 12.81
CA PRO A 420 6.25 13.28 14.10
C PRO A 420 4.77 13.34 14.50
N ASP A 421 3.98 14.22 13.89
CA ASP A 421 2.52 14.33 14.11
C ASP A 421 1.69 13.56 13.06
N GLY A 422 2.35 12.86 12.13
CA GLY A 422 1.74 12.03 11.10
C GLY A 422 1.40 12.74 9.80
N GLU A 423 1.76 14.01 9.64
CA GLU A 423 1.66 14.69 8.34
C GLU A 423 2.61 14.06 7.33
N ALA A 424 2.07 13.71 6.18
CA ALA A 424 2.77 13.09 5.07
C ALA A 424 3.71 14.02 4.28
N PHE A 425 4.75 13.42 3.70
CA PHE A 425 5.46 13.93 2.53
C PHE A 425 5.42 12.89 1.41
N GLU A 426 4.65 13.16 0.35
CA GLU A 426 4.49 12.22 -0.77
C GLU A 426 5.81 12.02 -1.53
N SER A 427 6.48 13.12 -1.88
CA SER A 427 7.68 13.12 -2.71
C SER A 427 8.83 13.89 -2.05
N PRO A 428 9.45 13.32 -1.00
CA PRO A 428 10.36 14.06 -0.13
C PRO A 428 11.71 14.42 -0.75
N VAL A 429 12.05 13.86 -1.91
CA VAL A 429 13.28 14.18 -2.66
C VAL A 429 13.00 15.08 -3.87
N SER A 430 11.76 15.53 -4.00
CA SER A 430 11.26 16.31 -5.12
C SER A 430 10.77 17.67 -4.62
N LYS A 431 10.68 18.64 -5.52
CA LYS A 431 10.22 20.00 -5.20
C LYS A 431 8.84 20.24 -5.78
N ASP A 432 8.08 21.09 -5.11
CA ASP A 432 6.79 21.61 -5.61
C ASP A 432 5.78 20.50 -5.95
N ILE A 433 5.70 19.48 -5.09
CA ILE A 433 4.71 18.40 -5.16
C ILE A 433 3.82 18.50 -3.92
N SER A 434 2.50 18.61 -4.12
CA SER A 434 1.52 18.55 -3.02
C SER A 434 1.40 17.15 -2.46
N ASN A 435 0.77 17.00 -1.28
CA ASN A 435 0.60 15.70 -0.66
C ASN A 435 -0.82 15.18 -0.91
N TRP A 436 -0.94 14.14 -1.73
CA TRP A 436 -2.23 13.54 -2.10
C TRP A 436 -2.80 12.69 -0.97
N TRP A 437 -4.09 12.89 -0.68
CA TRP A 437 -4.81 12.19 0.37
C TRP A 437 -4.88 10.68 0.07
N SER A 438 -5.17 10.31 -1.17
CA SER A 438 -5.18 8.92 -1.66
C SER A 438 -3.86 8.22 -1.37
N ASP A 439 -2.77 8.89 -1.72
CA ASP A 439 -1.44 8.29 -1.84
C ASP A 439 -0.82 8.15 -0.46
N CYS A 440 -0.81 9.25 0.28
CA CYS A 440 -0.17 9.35 1.59
C CYS A 440 -0.89 8.54 2.67
N TYR A 441 -2.23 8.48 2.66
CA TYR A 441 -3.02 7.91 3.76
C TYR A 441 -3.85 6.67 3.38
N GLY A 442 -4.03 6.41 2.08
CA GLY A 442 -4.63 5.17 1.59
C GLY A 442 -3.57 4.21 1.07
N GLU A 443 -2.91 4.61 -0.01
CA GLU A 443 -2.08 3.73 -0.83
C GLU A 443 -0.77 3.34 -0.13
N CYS A 444 0.03 4.31 0.32
CA CYS A 444 1.28 4.07 1.01
C CYS A 444 1.12 3.15 2.25
N PRO A 445 0.29 3.48 3.26
CA PRO A 445 0.23 2.69 4.48
C PRO A 445 -0.33 1.28 4.25
N ARG A 446 -1.20 1.06 3.26
CA ARG A 446 -1.78 -0.27 3.03
C ARG A 446 -0.75 -1.30 2.55
N MET A 447 0.36 -0.86 1.95
CA MET A 447 1.42 -1.74 1.44
C MET A 447 2.22 -2.41 2.55
N PHE A 448 2.32 -1.79 3.75
CA PHE A 448 3.02 -2.39 4.89
C PHE A 448 2.39 -3.71 5.33
N TYR A 449 1.07 -3.85 5.24
CA TYR A 449 0.39 -5.10 5.59
C TYR A 449 0.71 -6.23 4.60
N ALA A 450 0.80 -5.92 3.31
CA ALA A 450 1.27 -6.88 2.31
C ALA A 450 2.73 -7.26 2.58
N ALA A 451 3.58 -6.32 2.97
CA ALA A 451 4.95 -6.61 3.38
C ALA A 451 5.01 -7.50 4.63
N PHE A 452 4.18 -7.25 5.66
CA PHE A 452 4.09 -8.07 6.86
C PHE A 452 3.63 -9.50 6.58
N ALA A 453 2.77 -9.70 5.58
CA ALA A 453 2.39 -11.03 5.13
C ALA A 453 3.58 -11.84 4.58
N GLY A 454 4.56 -11.15 3.98
CA GLY A 454 5.80 -11.75 3.50
C GLY A 454 6.87 -11.89 4.60
N VAL A 455 7.04 -10.87 5.44
CA VAL A 455 8.07 -10.79 6.48
C VAL A 455 7.41 -10.40 7.81
N PRO A 456 6.85 -11.37 8.57
CA PRO A 456 6.16 -11.09 9.84
C PRO A 456 7.09 -10.51 10.90
N GLU A 457 8.40 -10.68 10.76
CA GLU A 457 9.46 -10.08 11.59
C GLU A 457 9.43 -8.55 11.56
N PHE A 458 8.88 -7.92 10.51
CA PHE A 458 8.75 -6.47 10.39
C PHE A 458 7.64 -5.88 11.28
N ALA A 459 6.71 -6.70 11.77
CA ALA A 459 5.72 -6.26 12.74
C ALA A 459 6.29 -6.26 14.18
N PRO A 460 5.71 -5.49 15.12
CA PRO A 460 6.21 -5.40 16.49
C PRO A 460 6.35 -6.74 17.20
N PRO A 461 7.49 -7.02 17.86
CA PRO A 461 7.64 -8.23 18.65
C PRO A 461 6.84 -8.17 19.94
N ARG A 462 6.45 -9.34 20.44
CA ARG A 462 5.70 -9.55 21.69
C ARG A 462 4.28 -8.97 21.66
N GLU A 463 3.74 -8.73 20.46
CA GLU A 463 2.38 -8.24 20.26
C GLU A 463 1.60 -9.21 19.35
N ASN A 464 0.27 -9.17 19.48
CA ASN A 464 -0.64 -10.00 18.69
C ASN A 464 -1.28 -9.15 17.61
N HIS A 465 -1.07 -9.51 16.34
CA HIS A 465 -1.63 -8.77 15.21
C HIS A 465 -2.04 -9.70 14.07
N ILE A 466 -3.19 -9.41 13.46
CA ILE A 466 -3.53 -9.86 12.11
C ILE A 466 -2.79 -8.91 11.16
N LEU A 467 -1.72 -9.42 10.57
CA LEU A 467 -0.80 -8.67 9.71
C LEU A 467 -1.40 -8.38 8.33
N TYR A 468 -2.16 -9.33 7.79
CA TYR A 468 -2.83 -9.21 6.50
C TYR A 468 -4.00 -10.18 6.41
N SER A 469 -5.02 -9.81 5.66
CA SER A 469 -6.17 -10.66 5.36
C SER A 469 -6.65 -10.41 3.94
N LEU A 470 -6.90 -11.49 3.19
CA LEU A 470 -7.56 -11.43 1.88
C LEU A 470 -9.04 -11.12 2.04
N ALA A 471 -9.65 -11.69 3.09
CA ALA A 471 -11.05 -11.53 3.44
C ALA A 471 -11.29 -10.24 4.23
N VAL A 472 -12.52 -9.74 4.17
CA VAL A 472 -13.04 -8.73 5.10
C VAL A 472 -13.27 -9.40 6.47
N LEU A 473 -12.71 -8.78 7.51
CA LEU A 473 -12.82 -9.25 8.89
C LEU A 473 -13.72 -8.31 9.69
N LYS A 474 -14.41 -8.88 10.68
CA LYS A 474 -15.24 -8.15 11.66
C LYS A 474 -15.00 -8.67 13.06
N ASP A 475 -15.54 -7.96 14.05
CA ASP A 475 -15.52 -8.36 15.46
C ASP A 475 -14.11 -8.75 15.95
N VAL A 476 -13.10 -8.05 15.43
CA VAL A 476 -11.70 -8.29 15.73
C VAL A 476 -11.45 -7.93 17.19
N SER A 477 -10.89 -8.88 17.93
CA SER A 477 -10.57 -8.71 19.34
C SER A 477 -9.25 -9.41 19.68
N TYR A 478 -8.47 -8.71 20.49
CA TYR A 478 -7.16 -9.15 20.96
C TYR A 478 -7.18 -9.32 22.48
N GLY A 479 -6.57 -10.41 22.94
CA GLY A 479 -6.24 -10.67 24.33
C GLY A 479 -4.83 -11.25 24.44
N ALA A 480 -4.29 -11.35 25.65
CA ALA A 480 -2.89 -11.74 25.87
C ALA A 480 -2.51 -13.08 25.20
N ARG A 481 -3.44 -14.04 25.18
CA ARG A 481 -3.27 -15.36 24.55
C ARG A 481 -4.49 -15.75 23.74
N LYS A 482 -5.15 -14.76 23.14
CA LYS A 482 -6.37 -15.00 22.36
C LYS A 482 -6.50 -13.97 21.25
N ILE A 483 -6.81 -14.44 20.05
CA ILE A 483 -7.29 -13.61 18.94
C ILE A 483 -8.62 -14.18 18.48
N GLN A 484 -9.61 -13.32 18.28
CA GLN A 484 -10.90 -13.72 17.72
C GLN A 484 -11.38 -12.69 16.71
N TYR A 485 -11.97 -13.17 15.62
CA TYR A 485 -12.58 -12.34 14.58
C TYR A 485 -13.58 -13.17 13.77
N SER A 486 -14.43 -12.49 13.00
CA SER A 486 -15.38 -13.07 12.06
C SER A 486 -14.90 -12.83 10.63
N ALA A 487 -14.65 -13.89 9.85
CA ALA A 487 -14.35 -13.80 8.42
C ALA A 487 -15.63 -13.89 7.60
N THR A 488 -15.84 -12.95 6.68
CA THR A 488 -17.12 -12.83 5.96
C THR A 488 -17.19 -13.66 4.69
N GLU A 489 -16.06 -13.86 4.02
CA GLU A 489 -15.96 -14.65 2.81
C GLU A 489 -15.72 -16.14 3.10
N ARG A 490 -16.13 -16.99 2.16
CA ARG A 490 -15.99 -18.45 2.29
C ARG A 490 -14.53 -18.88 2.30
N GLU A 491 -13.76 -18.45 1.31
CA GLU A 491 -12.33 -18.75 1.21
C GLU A 491 -11.53 -17.55 1.69
N GLY A 492 -10.41 -17.79 2.37
CA GLY A 492 -9.57 -16.71 2.87
C GLY A 492 -8.21 -17.19 3.33
N ARG A 493 -7.25 -16.25 3.35
CA ARG A 493 -5.97 -16.42 4.01
C ARG A 493 -5.66 -15.24 4.90
N GLU A 494 -5.07 -15.54 6.04
CA GLU A 494 -4.74 -14.56 7.06
C GLU A 494 -3.34 -14.84 7.56
N TYR A 495 -2.61 -13.76 7.76
CA TYR A 495 -1.23 -13.76 8.19
C TYR A 495 -1.21 -13.08 9.55
N LEU A 496 -0.65 -13.73 10.56
CA LEU A 496 -0.68 -13.25 11.93
C LEU A 496 0.71 -13.34 12.55
N ARG A 497 1.01 -12.36 13.41
CA ARG A 497 2.06 -12.47 14.43
C ARG A 497 1.38 -12.69 15.78
N LEU A 498 1.87 -13.68 16.52
CA LEU A 498 1.39 -14.05 17.83
C LEU A 498 2.53 -13.89 18.82
N SER A 499 2.24 -13.34 20.01
CA SER A 499 3.17 -13.29 21.14
C SER A 499 3.13 -14.56 22.01
N PHE A 500 2.57 -15.64 21.47
CA PHE A 500 2.39 -16.91 22.16
C PHE A 500 2.27 -18.06 21.16
N ARG A 501 2.65 -19.27 21.59
CA ARG A 501 2.35 -20.50 20.85
C ARG A 501 0.87 -20.86 21.04
N PRO A 502 0.03 -20.92 19.99
CA PRO A 502 -1.38 -21.26 20.15
C PRO A 502 -1.56 -22.73 20.52
N GLY A 503 -2.39 -23.02 21.52
CA GLY A 503 -2.82 -24.38 21.87
C GLY A 503 -3.92 -24.93 20.96
N SER A 504 -4.69 -24.05 20.32
CA SER A 504 -5.72 -24.37 19.33
C SER A 504 -6.04 -23.22 18.39
N VAL A 505 -6.25 -23.55 17.13
CA VAL A 505 -6.84 -22.67 16.12
C VAL A 505 -8.18 -23.27 15.72
N LYS A 506 -9.26 -22.51 15.77
CA LYS A 506 -10.61 -22.99 15.49
C LYS A 506 -11.30 -22.11 14.46
N LEU A 507 -12.11 -22.71 13.59
CA LEU A 507 -13.07 -22.06 12.71
C LEU A 507 -14.46 -22.63 13.02
N ASN A 508 -15.41 -21.79 13.38
CA ASN A 508 -16.76 -22.19 13.81
C ASN A 508 -16.72 -23.28 14.89
N ARG A 509 -15.88 -23.07 15.91
CA ARG A 509 -15.63 -24.01 17.03
C ARG A 509 -14.95 -25.33 16.64
N VAL A 510 -14.71 -25.59 15.36
CA VAL A 510 -14.00 -26.79 14.87
C VAL A 510 -12.51 -26.51 14.83
N ARG A 511 -11.70 -27.38 15.45
CA ARG A 511 -10.23 -27.28 15.44
C ARG A 511 -9.70 -27.46 14.02
N LEU A 512 -8.84 -26.54 13.59
CA LEU A 512 -8.11 -26.64 12.34
C LEU A 512 -6.79 -27.39 12.55
N PRO A 513 -6.32 -28.18 11.58
CA PRO A 513 -5.05 -28.90 11.68
C PRO A 513 -3.87 -27.95 11.44
N LEU A 514 -2.78 -28.17 12.18
CA LEU A 514 -1.45 -27.68 11.82
C LEU A 514 -0.97 -28.43 10.58
N ARG A 515 -0.36 -27.73 9.63
CA ARG A 515 0.13 -28.28 8.36
C ARG A 515 1.56 -27.81 8.06
N SER A 516 2.22 -28.54 7.16
CA SER A 516 3.48 -28.12 6.54
C SER A 516 3.30 -26.99 5.53
N ASP A 517 2.14 -26.94 4.87
CA ASP A 517 1.78 -25.95 3.85
C ASP A 517 0.27 -25.64 3.86
N LEU A 518 -0.13 -24.65 3.04
CA LEU A 518 -1.52 -24.21 2.90
C LEU A 518 -2.15 -24.64 1.56
N SER A 519 -1.80 -25.82 1.04
CA SER A 519 -2.54 -26.43 -0.08
C SER A 519 -4.00 -26.71 0.30
N SER A 520 -4.26 -27.06 1.57
CA SER A 520 -5.58 -27.40 2.12
C SER A 520 -5.92 -26.60 3.38
N GLN A 521 -7.20 -26.61 3.80
CA GLN A 521 -7.67 -25.89 5.01
C GLN A 521 -6.88 -26.30 6.26
N GLY A 522 -6.33 -25.32 6.97
CA GLY A 522 -5.47 -25.51 8.13
C GLY A 522 -4.63 -24.28 8.39
N TYR A 523 -3.63 -24.40 9.25
CA TYR A 523 -2.67 -23.32 9.48
C TYR A 523 -1.24 -23.85 9.49
N THR A 524 -0.29 -22.97 9.19
CA THR A 524 1.14 -23.20 9.42
C THR A 524 1.58 -22.35 10.61
N LEU A 525 2.66 -22.76 11.27
CA LEU A 525 3.19 -22.05 12.44
C LEU A 525 4.72 -22.05 12.36
N ARG A 526 5.32 -20.87 12.40
CA ARG A 526 6.78 -20.68 12.39
C ARG A 526 7.21 -19.95 13.65
N ASP A 527 8.20 -20.47 14.35
CA ASP A 527 8.82 -19.82 15.50
C ASP A 527 9.64 -18.62 15.02
N LEU A 528 9.41 -17.44 15.61
CA LEU A 528 10.14 -16.20 15.31
C LEU A 528 11.20 -15.88 16.39
N GLY A 529 11.33 -16.74 17.41
CA GLY A 529 12.16 -16.52 18.57
C GLY A 529 11.45 -15.71 19.67
N HIS A 530 12.00 -15.76 20.88
CA HIS A 530 11.56 -14.96 22.03
C HIS A 530 10.07 -15.10 22.41
N GLY A 531 9.44 -16.23 22.06
CA GLY A 531 8.04 -16.52 22.35
C GLY A 531 7.05 -16.05 21.27
N ASP A 532 7.55 -15.46 20.18
CA ASP A 532 6.74 -15.01 19.06
C ASP A 532 6.59 -16.08 17.97
N TYR A 533 5.45 -16.08 17.29
CA TYR A 533 5.13 -17.00 16.21
C TYR A 533 4.47 -16.30 15.03
N ALA A 534 4.85 -16.68 13.82
CA ALA A 534 4.08 -16.38 12.62
C ALA A 534 3.08 -17.50 12.37
N LEU A 535 1.81 -17.16 12.23
CA LEU A 535 0.74 -18.08 11.87
C LEU A 535 0.12 -17.65 10.55
N ASN A 536 0.15 -18.54 9.55
CA ASN A 536 -0.59 -18.34 8.31
C ASN A 536 -1.75 -19.32 8.27
N LEU A 537 -2.96 -18.81 8.09
CA LEU A 537 -4.21 -19.54 8.08
C LEU A 537 -4.77 -19.63 6.66
N LYS A 538 -5.31 -20.80 6.28
CA LYS A 538 -6.18 -20.96 5.11
C LYS A 538 -7.54 -21.49 5.54
N ARG A 539 -8.60 -20.81 5.12
CA ARG A 539 -10.00 -21.19 5.37
C ARG A 539 -10.72 -21.53 4.07
N MET A 540 -11.66 -22.47 4.16
CA MET A 540 -12.59 -22.84 3.08
C MET A 540 -14.06 -22.60 3.47
N LYS A 541 -14.27 -21.99 4.65
CA LYS A 541 -15.59 -21.53 5.13
C LYS A 541 -15.44 -20.16 5.80
N ALA A 542 -16.50 -19.36 5.68
CA ALA A 542 -16.69 -18.14 6.47
C ALA A 542 -16.96 -18.49 7.94
N GLY A 543 -16.84 -17.50 8.81
CA GLY A 543 -17.30 -17.56 10.19
C GLY A 543 -16.24 -17.19 11.22
N ILE A 544 -16.49 -17.61 12.47
CA ILE A 544 -15.72 -17.13 13.62
C ILE A 544 -14.44 -17.93 13.74
N VAL A 545 -13.31 -17.22 13.73
CA VAL A 545 -12.01 -17.77 14.07
C VAL A 545 -11.66 -17.47 15.51
N THR A 546 -11.07 -18.44 16.18
CA THR A 546 -10.48 -18.26 17.51
C THR A 546 -9.12 -18.93 17.56
N ILE A 547 -8.11 -18.17 17.98
CA ILE A 547 -6.73 -18.63 18.19
C ILE A 547 -6.44 -18.44 19.67
N GLN A 548 -6.05 -19.51 20.37
CA GLN A 548 -5.79 -19.52 21.82
C GLN A 548 -4.75 -20.56 22.19
#